data_AF-A0A525DBN2-F1
#
_entry.id   AF-A0A525DBN2-F1
#
_cell.length_a   1.000
_cell.length_b   1.000
_cell.length_c   1.000
_cell.angle_alpha   90.00
_cell.angle_beta   90.00
_cell.angle_gamma   90.00
#
_symmetry.space_group_name_H-M   'P 1'
#
loop_
_entity.id
_entity.type
_entity.pdbx_description
1 polymer ?
#
loop_
_entity_poly.entity_id
_entity_poly.type
_entity_poly.pdbx_seq_one_letter_code
_entity_poly.pdbx_strand_id
1 'polypeptide(L)'
;MTRPGLKKGFTTGAAAAAAVKAALIRVLTQASPDQVEIAFLNGDSRPIKIHSVTPHSPVSCEARVIKDAGDDPDITHRACIGAQVILEKEHSYRVSILGGRGVGTITKPGLELEVGEPAINPGPRQMIRNSIDQVFQMVQKEKKCHVRVEIFVPDGEELAKKTMNARLGIIGGISILGTTGVVTPLSHEAYIATIRSSIQVARAQGIQTLVFTTGRRSERFAMDLFTGLAEESFIQTGDFFKASIDEACQAGIKTIIFTVFFGKACKMAMGFEHTHAAKSELTVKTLGSWAKEIIHDPKILDCIDQANT
;
A
#
# COMPACT_ATOMS: atom_id res chain seq x y z
N MET A 1 -10.69 -24.02 -18.87
CA MET A 1 -11.43 -23.69 -17.64
C MET A 1 -10.98 -22.32 -17.17
N THR A 2 -11.79 -21.30 -17.41
CA THR A 2 -11.57 -19.92 -16.96
C THR A 2 -11.55 -19.92 -15.42
N ARG A 3 -10.47 -19.41 -14.80
CA ARG A 3 -10.42 -19.27 -13.34
C ARG A 3 -11.61 -18.41 -12.89
N PRO A 4 -12.37 -18.81 -11.85
CA PRO A 4 -13.37 -17.92 -11.26
C PRO A 4 -12.71 -16.59 -10.89
N GLY A 5 -13.38 -15.48 -11.19
CA GLY A 5 -12.85 -14.15 -10.91
C GLY A 5 -12.58 -13.98 -9.41
N LEU A 6 -11.34 -13.66 -9.04
CA LEU A 6 -10.95 -13.45 -7.65
C LEU A 6 -11.83 -12.36 -7.00
N LYS A 7 -12.29 -12.63 -5.78
CA LYS A 7 -13.18 -11.73 -5.03
C LYS A 7 -12.43 -10.46 -4.66
N LYS A 8 -13.00 -9.30 -5.02
CA LYS A 8 -12.50 -7.98 -4.61
C LYS A 8 -12.93 -7.65 -3.17
N GLY A 9 -12.03 -7.06 -2.40
CA GLY A 9 -12.29 -6.54 -1.06
C GLY A 9 -12.46 -5.02 -1.00
N PHE A 10 -12.32 -4.46 0.19
CA PHE A 10 -12.25 -3.03 0.45
C PHE A 10 -11.02 -2.68 1.27
N THR A 11 -10.54 -1.45 1.09
CA THR A 11 -9.28 -0.96 1.65
C THR A 11 -9.39 -0.62 3.14
N THR A 12 -8.25 -0.42 3.82
CA THR A 12 -8.24 0.07 5.21
C THR A 12 -8.89 1.45 5.31
N GLY A 13 -8.75 2.31 4.29
CA GLY A 13 -9.43 3.59 4.21
C GLY A 13 -10.95 3.50 4.09
N ALA A 14 -11.46 2.57 3.28
CA ALA A 14 -12.90 2.32 3.19
C ALA A 14 -13.48 1.80 4.51
N ALA A 15 -12.75 0.93 5.21
CA ALA A 15 -13.11 0.44 6.54
C ALA A 15 -13.17 1.58 7.57
N ALA A 16 -12.16 2.46 7.57
CA ALA A 16 -12.10 3.63 8.44
C ALA A 16 -13.27 4.59 8.16
N ALA A 17 -13.57 4.87 6.89
CA ALA A 17 -14.70 5.69 6.49
C ALA A 17 -16.04 5.09 6.95
N ALA A 18 -16.22 3.77 6.84
CA ALA A 18 -17.40 3.05 7.36
C ALA A 18 -17.52 3.16 8.89
N ALA A 19 -16.44 2.98 9.62
CA ALA A 19 -16.42 3.16 11.07
C ALA A 19 -16.82 4.60 11.47
N VAL A 20 -16.24 5.61 10.81
CA VAL A 20 -16.61 7.02 11.04
C VAL A 20 -18.09 7.26 10.76
N LYS A 21 -18.60 6.78 9.63
CA LYS A 21 -19.99 6.95 9.24
C LYS A 21 -20.95 6.36 10.28
N ALA A 22 -20.69 5.13 10.73
CA ALA A 22 -21.52 4.46 11.71
C ALA A 22 -21.49 5.16 13.09
N ALA A 23 -20.30 5.54 13.57
CA ALA A 23 -20.16 6.27 14.82
C ALA A 23 -20.89 7.63 14.77
N LEU A 24 -20.73 8.37 13.68
CA LEU A 24 -21.38 9.67 13.50
C LEU A 24 -22.91 9.56 13.42
N ILE A 25 -23.43 8.55 12.69
CA ILE A 25 -24.88 8.24 12.68
C ILE A 25 -25.36 8.02 14.11
N ARG A 26 -24.67 7.17 14.89
CA ARG A 26 -25.05 6.88 16.28
C ARG A 26 -25.06 8.12 17.16
N VAL A 27 -24.06 9.00 17.05
CA VAL A 27 -24.02 10.25 17.84
C VAL A 27 -25.19 11.18 17.47
N LEU A 28 -25.52 11.30 16.18
CA LEU A 28 -26.51 12.29 15.73
C LEU A 28 -27.96 11.81 15.83
N THR A 29 -28.23 10.52 15.65
CA THR A 29 -29.60 9.99 15.53
C THR A 29 -29.95 8.98 16.62
N GLN A 30 -28.97 8.58 17.44
CA GLN A 30 -29.07 7.46 18.36
C GLN A 30 -29.32 6.09 17.68
N ALA A 31 -29.34 5.99 16.34
CA ALA A 31 -29.43 4.71 15.65
C ALA A 31 -28.07 4.01 15.58
N SER A 32 -28.03 2.68 15.76
CA SER A 32 -26.81 1.88 15.56
C SER A 32 -26.97 1.05 14.29
N PRO A 33 -26.35 1.45 13.16
CA PRO A 33 -26.50 0.71 11.91
C PRO A 33 -25.64 -0.56 11.90
N ASP A 34 -26.21 -1.69 11.48
CA ASP A 34 -25.47 -2.95 11.26
C ASP A 34 -24.62 -2.92 9.98
N GLN A 35 -24.93 -2.00 9.06
CA GLN A 35 -24.19 -1.76 7.83
C GLN A 35 -24.31 -0.30 7.41
N VAL A 36 -23.28 0.21 6.72
CA VAL A 36 -23.31 1.54 6.11
C VAL A 36 -22.85 1.47 4.67
N GLU A 37 -23.48 2.24 3.79
CA GLU A 37 -23.03 2.38 2.42
C GLU A 37 -21.87 3.37 2.35
N ILE A 38 -20.77 2.99 1.70
CA ILE A 38 -19.61 3.86 1.47
C ILE A 38 -19.43 4.11 -0.02
N ALA A 39 -19.43 5.39 -0.37
CA ALA A 39 -19.04 5.86 -1.69
C ALA A 39 -17.52 5.85 -1.81
N PHE A 40 -17.04 5.06 -2.75
CA PHE A 40 -15.64 4.94 -3.11
C PHE A 40 -15.22 6.08 -4.04
N LEU A 41 -13.91 6.29 -4.15
CA LEU A 41 -13.36 7.40 -4.94
C LEU A 41 -13.37 7.12 -6.45
N ASN A 42 -13.68 5.88 -6.85
CA ASN A 42 -13.89 5.50 -8.24
C ASN A 42 -15.36 5.65 -8.70
N GLY A 43 -16.26 6.19 -7.84
CA GLY A 43 -17.68 6.36 -8.13
C GLY A 43 -18.56 5.17 -7.74
N ASP A 44 -17.98 4.02 -7.41
CA ASP A 44 -18.75 2.88 -6.90
C ASP A 44 -19.23 3.16 -5.47
N SER A 45 -20.29 2.46 -5.04
CA SER A 45 -20.69 2.41 -3.63
C SER A 45 -20.85 0.97 -3.18
N ARG A 46 -20.50 0.68 -1.92
CA ARG A 46 -20.68 -0.67 -1.36
C ARG A 46 -21.21 -0.61 0.07
N PRO A 47 -22.12 -1.53 0.46
CA PRO A 47 -22.47 -1.73 1.85
C PRO A 47 -21.30 -2.39 2.59
N ILE A 48 -20.88 -1.80 3.70
CA ILE A 48 -19.86 -2.33 4.60
C ILE A 48 -20.53 -2.65 5.93
N LYS A 49 -20.39 -3.90 6.37
CA LYS A 49 -20.91 -4.38 7.66
C LYS A 49 -20.15 -3.72 8.81
N ILE A 50 -20.88 -3.23 9.79
CA ILE A 50 -20.32 -2.68 11.02
C ILE A 50 -20.18 -3.80 12.04
N HIS A 51 -19.00 -3.90 12.65
CA HIS A 51 -18.70 -4.94 13.62
C HIS A 51 -19.27 -4.61 15.00
N SER A 52 -19.11 -3.35 15.43
CA SER A 52 -19.62 -2.88 16.71
C SER A 52 -19.77 -1.36 16.69
N VAL A 53 -20.75 -0.86 17.45
CA VAL A 53 -20.95 0.58 17.72
C VAL A 53 -21.08 0.75 19.23
N THR A 54 -20.21 1.55 19.83
CA THR A 54 -20.14 1.75 21.29
C THR A 54 -20.22 3.25 21.61
N PRO A 55 -21.36 3.75 22.12
CA PRO A 55 -21.46 5.13 22.56
C PRO A 55 -20.64 5.34 23.85
N HIS A 56 -19.88 6.43 23.91
CA HIS A 56 -19.15 6.82 25.13
C HIS A 56 -19.84 7.97 25.86
N SER A 57 -20.48 8.88 25.12
CA SER A 57 -21.23 10.01 25.66
C SER A 57 -22.27 10.50 24.64
N PRO A 58 -23.12 11.48 24.98
CA PRO A 58 -24.06 12.07 24.03
C PRO A 58 -23.42 12.72 22.80
N VAL A 59 -22.11 13.00 22.84
CA VAL A 59 -21.36 13.65 21.75
C VAL A 59 -20.21 12.80 21.25
N SER A 60 -20.05 11.56 21.74
CA SER A 60 -18.94 10.69 21.40
C SER A 60 -19.37 9.24 21.22
N CYS A 61 -18.92 8.63 20.12
CA CYS A 61 -19.14 7.22 19.84
C CYS A 61 -17.91 6.63 19.15
N GLU A 62 -17.64 5.37 19.44
CA GLU A 62 -16.71 4.54 18.71
C GLU A 62 -17.48 3.56 17.81
N ALA A 63 -16.95 3.26 16.63
CA ALA A 63 -17.40 2.12 15.84
C ALA A 63 -16.21 1.36 15.25
N ARG A 64 -16.42 0.09 14.91
CA ARG A 64 -15.40 -0.80 14.37
C ARG A 64 -15.89 -1.55 13.14
N VAL A 65 -14.96 -1.85 12.25
CA VAL A 65 -15.17 -2.62 11.02
C VAL A 65 -14.07 -3.67 10.91
N ILE A 66 -14.42 -4.89 10.50
CA ILE A 66 -13.45 -5.93 10.15
C ILE A 66 -13.19 -5.85 8.66
N LYS A 67 -11.94 -5.59 8.26
CA LYS A 67 -11.56 -5.45 6.85
C LYS A 67 -11.71 -6.78 6.09
N ASP A 68 -12.41 -6.76 4.96
CA ASP A 68 -12.42 -7.86 3.99
C ASP A 68 -11.56 -7.48 2.78
N ALA A 69 -10.48 -8.22 2.52
CA ALA A 69 -9.56 -7.99 1.40
C ALA A 69 -9.96 -8.80 0.16
N GLY A 70 -11.03 -9.60 0.26
CA GLY A 70 -11.37 -10.60 -0.74
C GLY A 70 -10.28 -11.67 -0.80
N ASP A 71 -9.87 -12.03 -2.00
CA ASP A 71 -8.84 -13.06 -2.23
C ASP A 71 -7.42 -12.48 -2.32
N ASP A 72 -7.22 -11.19 -2.02
CA ASP A 72 -5.89 -10.60 -1.98
C ASP A 72 -5.13 -11.11 -0.74
N PRO A 73 -3.87 -11.56 -0.87
CA PRO A 73 -3.02 -11.95 0.26
C PRO A 73 -2.53 -10.71 1.04
N ASP A 74 -3.47 -9.88 1.48
CA ASP A 74 -3.24 -8.63 2.21
C ASP A 74 -3.04 -8.92 3.70
N ILE A 75 -1.93 -8.46 4.26
CA ILE A 75 -1.58 -8.63 5.68
C ILE A 75 -2.61 -8.00 6.63
N THR A 76 -3.35 -6.99 6.16
CA THR A 76 -4.41 -6.30 6.91
C THR A 76 -5.79 -6.93 6.69
N HIS A 77 -5.88 -8.06 5.99
CA HIS A 77 -7.12 -8.83 5.92
C HIS A 77 -7.58 -9.24 7.32
N ARG A 78 -8.87 -9.04 7.61
CA ARG A 78 -9.51 -9.26 8.92
C ARG A 78 -9.00 -8.37 10.06
N ALA A 79 -8.15 -7.39 9.78
CA ALA A 79 -7.78 -6.39 10.77
C ALA A 79 -9.03 -5.62 11.22
N CYS A 80 -9.12 -5.38 12.54
CA CYS A 80 -10.14 -4.52 13.11
C CYS A 80 -9.71 -3.06 12.96
N ILE A 81 -10.53 -2.27 12.26
CA ILE A 81 -10.29 -0.85 12.05
C ILE A 81 -11.41 -0.10 12.76
N GLY A 82 -11.02 0.76 13.69
CA GLY A 82 -11.93 1.53 14.50
C GLY A 82 -11.82 3.02 14.25
N ALA A 83 -12.90 3.73 14.58
CA ALA A 83 -12.93 5.18 14.60
C ALA A 83 -13.70 5.64 15.83
N GLN A 84 -13.10 6.54 16.60
CA GLN A 84 -13.80 7.33 17.61
C GLN A 84 -14.16 8.69 17.01
N VAL A 85 -15.44 9.04 17.09
CA VAL A 85 -15.98 10.32 16.62
C VAL A 85 -16.43 11.13 17.83
N ILE A 86 -16.05 12.40 17.85
CA ILE A 86 -16.44 13.38 18.88
C ILE A 86 -16.98 14.62 18.17
N LEU A 87 -18.17 15.07 18.58
CA LEU A 87 -18.76 16.33 18.13
C LEU A 87 -18.38 17.46 19.08
N GLU A 88 -17.69 18.46 18.56
CA GLU A 88 -17.22 19.61 19.32
C GLU A 88 -18.13 20.82 19.09
N LYS A 89 -18.39 21.59 20.16
CA LYS A 89 -19.34 22.73 20.16
C LYS A 89 -18.75 24.01 19.53
N GLU A 90 -17.87 23.87 18.56
CA GLU A 90 -17.31 25.02 17.83
C GLU A 90 -18.28 25.56 16.77
N HIS A 91 -18.17 26.87 16.51
CA HIS A 91 -19.07 27.60 15.59
C HIS A 91 -18.67 27.48 14.12
N SER A 92 -17.53 26.84 13.81
CA SER A 92 -17.06 26.60 12.44
C SER A 92 -17.01 25.12 12.10
N TYR A 93 -17.49 24.76 10.91
CA TYR A 93 -17.35 23.41 10.39
C TYR A 93 -15.89 23.11 10.08
N ARG A 94 -15.34 22.11 10.78
CA ARG A 94 -14.02 21.53 10.54
C ARG A 94 -14.11 20.01 10.69
N VAL A 95 -13.22 19.29 10.02
CA VAL A 95 -13.02 17.85 10.25
C VAL A 95 -11.54 17.66 10.62
N SER A 96 -11.30 17.21 11.84
CA SER A 96 -9.96 16.83 12.31
C SER A 96 -9.83 15.32 12.24
N ILE A 97 -8.84 14.82 11.51
CA ILE A 97 -8.57 13.38 11.36
C ILE A 97 -7.23 13.09 12.04
N LEU A 98 -7.28 12.31 13.11
CA LEU A 98 -6.16 11.92 13.95
C LEU A 98 -5.89 10.41 13.81
N GLY A 99 -4.65 10.01 14.05
CA GLY A 99 -4.28 8.60 14.24
C GLY A 99 -4.17 8.29 15.72
N GLY A 100 -4.88 7.25 16.16
CA GLY A 100 -4.75 6.65 17.48
C GLY A 100 -3.85 5.41 17.42
N ARG A 101 -3.99 4.53 18.43
CA ARG A 101 -3.18 3.31 18.55
C ARG A 101 -3.14 2.48 17.25
N GLY A 102 -1.96 1.97 16.91
CA GLY A 102 -1.73 1.10 15.75
C GLY A 102 -1.91 1.76 14.37
N VAL A 103 -2.15 3.07 14.30
CA VAL A 103 -1.93 3.86 13.08
C VAL A 103 -0.52 4.43 13.13
N GLY A 104 0.26 4.15 12.08
CA GLY A 104 1.65 4.58 12.02
C GLY A 104 1.78 6.10 11.93
N THR A 105 2.93 6.63 12.34
CA THR A 105 3.32 8.04 12.19
C THR A 105 4.43 8.16 11.16
N ILE A 106 4.37 9.21 10.33
CA ILE A 106 5.41 9.49 9.33
C ILE A 106 6.64 10.08 10.04
N THR A 107 7.80 9.45 9.87
CA THR A 107 9.08 9.85 10.46
C THR A 107 10.14 10.19 9.42
N LYS A 108 9.88 9.93 8.13
CA LYS A 108 10.78 10.22 7.01
C LYS A 108 10.07 11.04 5.94
N PRO A 109 10.78 11.93 5.24
CA PRO A 109 10.20 12.70 4.14
C PRO A 109 10.01 11.83 2.88
N GLY A 110 9.28 12.36 1.89
CA GLY A 110 9.11 11.75 0.57
C GLY A 110 7.81 10.95 0.38
N LEU A 111 6.99 10.84 1.42
CA LEU A 111 5.62 10.35 1.30
C LEU A 111 4.64 11.49 1.02
N GLU A 112 3.40 11.17 0.67
CA GLU A 112 2.32 12.15 0.43
C GLU A 112 1.92 12.96 1.70
N LEU A 113 2.42 12.54 2.86
CA LEU A 113 2.11 13.10 4.16
C LEU A 113 3.40 13.64 4.79
N GLU A 114 3.26 14.75 5.51
CA GLU A 114 4.38 15.40 6.20
C GLU A 114 4.89 14.59 7.39
N VAL A 115 6.15 14.81 7.76
CA VAL A 115 6.75 14.21 8.96
C VAL A 115 5.97 14.66 10.20
N GLY A 116 5.62 13.71 11.06
CA GLY A 116 4.80 13.90 12.25
C GLY A 116 3.30 13.66 12.03
N GLU A 117 2.81 13.57 10.79
CA GLU A 117 1.42 13.26 10.51
C GLU A 117 1.11 11.77 10.75
N PRO A 118 -0.15 11.42 11.11
CA PRO A 118 -0.60 10.04 11.10
C PRO A 118 -0.67 9.53 9.65
N ALA A 119 -0.26 8.28 9.44
CA ALA A 119 -0.19 7.57 8.16
C ALA A 119 -1.58 7.22 7.60
N ILE A 120 -2.42 8.23 7.42
CA ILE A 120 -3.76 8.19 6.84
C ILE A 120 -3.69 8.96 5.53
N ASN A 121 -3.56 8.25 4.40
CA ASN A 121 -3.29 8.84 3.11
C ASN A 121 -4.42 9.77 2.62
N PRO A 122 -4.18 10.62 1.60
CA PRO A 122 -5.19 11.55 1.08
C PRO A 122 -6.51 10.89 0.65
N GLY A 123 -6.46 9.75 -0.04
CA GLY A 123 -7.65 8.99 -0.45
C GLY A 123 -8.55 8.60 0.73
N PRO A 124 -8.02 7.92 1.76
CA PRO A 124 -8.74 7.65 3.00
C PRO A 124 -9.27 8.90 3.71
N ARG A 125 -8.49 9.98 3.81
CA ARG A 125 -8.96 11.25 4.39
C ARG A 125 -10.16 11.81 3.60
N GLN A 126 -10.15 11.70 2.28
CA GLN A 126 -11.27 12.12 1.43
C GLN A 126 -12.51 11.25 1.65
N MET A 127 -12.37 9.92 1.69
CA MET A 127 -13.50 9.02 1.96
C MET A 127 -14.14 9.28 3.34
N ILE A 128 -13.32 9.57 4.36
CA ILE A 128 -13.80 9.95 5.69
C ILE A 128 -14.61 11.24 5.64
N ARG A 129 -14.10 12.29 4.97
CA ARG A 129 -14.82 13.57 4.81
C ARG A 129 -16.13 13.40 4.05
N ASN A 130 -16.11 12.67 2.94
CA ASN A 130 -17.32 12.36 2.17
C ASN A 130 -18.37 11.66 3.04
N SER A 131 -17.94 10.69 3.86
CA SER A 131 -18.83 9.96 4.76
C SER A 131 -19.45 10.87 5.83
N ILE A 132 -18.68 11.81 6.38
CA ILE A 132 -19.18 12.80 7.34
C ILE A 132 -20.21 13.73 6.68
N ASP A 133 -19.89 14.25 5.49
CA ASP A 133 -20.78 15.13 4.75
C ASP A 133 -22.11 14.45 4.39
N GLN A 134 -22.06 13.19 3.96
CA GLN A 134 -23.26 12.38 3.70
C GLN A 134 -24.15 12.23 4.93
N VAL A 135 -23.57 12.01 6.12
CA VAL A 135 -24.38 11.90 7.34
C VAL A 135 -25.02 13.23 7.71
N PHE A 136 -24.30 14.34 7.60
CA PHE A 136 -24.89 15.67 7.84
C PHE A 136 -26.04 16.00 6.88
N GLN A 137 -25.91 15.61 5.61
CA GLN A 137 -26.99 15.74 4.63
C GLN A 137 -28.20 14.87 5.01
N MET A 138 -27.97 13.61 5.40
CA MET A 138 -29.01 12.67 5.81
C MET A 138 -29.85 13.20 6.99
N VAL A 139 -29.22 13.82 7.99
CA VAL A 139 -29.91 14.34 9.18
C VAL A 139 -30.46 15.76 8.99
N GLN A 140 -30.39 16.32 7.79
CA GLN A 140 -30.87 17.68 7.43
C GLN A 140 -30.42 18.77 8.42
N LYS A 141 -29.21 18.64 8.97
CA LYS A 141 -28.74 19.57 10.01
C LYS A 141 -28.22 20.84 9.35
N GLU A 142 -28.96 21.94 9.53
CA GLU A 142 -28.64 23.26 8.95
C GLU A 142 -27.26 23.80 9.37
N LYS A 143 -26.79 23.41 10.57
CA LYS A 143 -25.47 23.80 11.09
C LYS A 143 -24.59 22.58 11.31
N LYS A 144 -23.61 22.41 10.43
CA LYS A 144 -22.50 21.49 10.64
C LYS A 144 -21.68 21.95 11.85
N CYS A 145 -21.22 20.99 12.64
CA CYS A 145 -20.35 21.21 13.79
C CYS A 145 -18.98 20.60 13.52
N HIS A 146 -17.97 20.96 14.31
CA HIS A 146 -16.66 20.35 14.21
C HIS A 146 -16.72 18.88 14.60
N VAL A 147 -16.21 18.03 13.70
CA VAL A 147 -16.09 16.58 13.92
C VAL A 147 -14.61 16.24 14.11
N ARG A 148 -14.27 15.78 15.31
CA ARG A 148 -12.96 15.18 15.59
C ARG A 148 -13.08 13.67 15.44
N VAL A 149 -12.18 13.11 14.63
CA VAL A 149 -12.11 11.69 14.31
C VAL A 149 -10.74 11.18 14.71
N GLU A 150 -10.69 10.12 15.52
CA GLU A 150 -9.47 9.36 15.77
C GLU A 150 -9.62 7.96 15.17
N ILE A 151 -8.78 7.63 14.20
CA ILE A 151 -8.74 6.29 13.58
C ILE A 151 -7.73 5.44 14.34
N PHE A 152 -8.10 4.21 14.69
CA PHE A 152 -7.21 3.29 15.39
C PHE A 152 -7.31 1.87 14.82
N VAL A 153 -6.25 1.09 15.01
CA VAL A 153 -6.16 -0.31 14.60
C VAL A 153 -5.57 -1.08 15.79
N PRO A 154 -6.37 -1.82 16.58
CA PRO A 154 -5.88 -2.43 17.82
C PRO A 154 -4.61 -3.28 17.64
N ASP A 155 -4.55 -4.08 16.57
CA ASP A 155 -3.39 -4.94 16.27
C ASP A 155 -2.39 -4.28 15.30
N GLY A 156 -2.53 -2.98 15.06
CA GLY A 156 -1.82 -2.27 14.00
C GLY A 156 -0.29 -2.28 14.16
N GLU A 157 0.22 -2.18 15.39
CA GLU A 157 1.66 -2.28 15.65
C GLU A 157 2.22 -3.66 15.29
N GLU A 158 1.54 -4.74 15.67
CA GLU A 158 1.97 -6.11 15.36
C GLU A 158 1.86 -6.42 13.86
N LEU A 159 0.82 -5.91 13.20
CA LEU A 159 0.66 -6.03 11.75
C LEU A 159 1.78 -5.28 11.01
N ALA A 160 2.16 -4.09 11.48
CA ALA A 160 3.21 -3.27 10.87
C ALA A 160 4.58 -3.96 10.81
N LYS A 161 4.91 -4.82 11.79
CA LYS A 161 6.16 -5.60 11.79
C LYS A 161 6.29 -6.54 10.59
N LYS A 162 5.18 -6.86 9.93
CA LYS A 162 5.12 -7.74 8.76
C LYS A 162 4.99 -6.95 7.44
N THR A 163 5.12 -5.62 7.48
CA THR A 163 5.01 -4.75 6.30
C THR A 163 6.34 -4.03 6.01
N MET A 164 6.37 -3.29 4.90
CA MET A 164 7.50 -2.44 4.52
C MET A 164 7.42 -1.03 5.16
N ASN A 165 6.47 -0.80 6.06
CA ASN A 165 6.18 0.52 6.62
C ASN A 165 7.38 1.15 7.33
N ALA A 166 8.09 0.39 8.16
CA ALA A 166 9.23 0.91 8.91
C ALA A 166 10.32 1.48 7.97
N ARG A 167 10.54 0.83 6.82
CA ARG A 167 11.52 1.26 5.82
C ARG A 167 11.11 2.58 5.18
N LEU A 168 9.82 2.73 4.88
CA LEU A 168 9.22 3.98 4.42
C LEU A 168 9.16 5.07 5.49
N GLY A 169 9.61 4.80 6.72
CA GLY A 169 9.52 5.74 7.83
C GLY A 169 8.12 5.86 8.42
N ILE A 170 7.33 4.79 8.39
CA ILE A 170 6.04 4.72 9.07
C ILE A 170 6.21 3.83 10.30
N ILE A 171 6.17 4.44 11.48
CA ILE A 171 6.49 3.79 12.77
C ILE A 171 5.28 3.79 13.71
N GLY A 172 5.15 2.75 14.54
CA GLY A 172 4.09 2.65 15.55
C GLY A 172 2.73 2.15 15.03
N GLY A 173 2.66 1.66 13.79
CA GLY A 173 1.42 1.11 13.26
C GLY A 173 1.39 0.93 11.74
N ILE A 174 0.23 0.48 11.26
CA ILE A 174 -0.03 0.36 9.82
C ILE A 174 -0.47 1.70 9.23
N SER A 175 -0.39 1.79 7.91
CA SER A 175 -0.98 2.89 7.18
C SER A 175 -2.45 2.63 6.90
N ILE A 176 -3.27 3.67 6.97
CA ILE A 176 -4.62 3.69 6.43
C ILE A 176 -4.51 4.15 4.98
N LEU A 177 -4.75 3.23 4.06
CA LEU A 177 -4.44 3.29 2.64
C LEU A 177 -5.71 3.05 1.81
N GLY A 178 -5.64 3.41 0.53
CA GLY A 178 -6.68 3.10 -0.46
C GLY A 178 -7.00 4.30 -1.34
N THR A 179 -6.52 4.27 -2.58
CA THR A 179 -6.75 5.34 -3.56
C THR A 179 -8.18 5.32 -4.10
N THR A 180 -8.73 4.13 -4.34
CA THR A 180 -10.09 3.97 -4.88
C THR A 180 -11.10 3.57 -3.82
N GLY A 181 -10.67 2.90 -2.74
CA GLY A 181 -11.55 2.27 -1.76
C GLY A 181 -11.68 0.75 -1.93
N VAL A 182 -11.29 0.22 -3.09
CA VAL A 182 -11.39 -1.21 -3.47
C VAL A 182 -10.05 -1.91 -3.36
N VAL A 183 -10.05 -3.16 -2.87
CA VAL A 183 -8.89 -4.06 -2.95
C VAL A 183 -9.10 -4.99 -4.15
N THR A 184 -8.21 -4.90 -5.13
CA THR A 184 -8.16 -5.83 -6.27
C THR A 184 -7.05 -6.86 -6.02
N PRO A 185 -7.37 -8.16 -5.96
CA PRO A 185 -6.39 -9.20 -5.69
C PRO A 185 -5.21 -9.20 -6.67
N LEU A 186 -3.99 -9.32 -6.13
CA LEU A 186 -2.75 -9.40 -6.91
C LEU A 186 -2.54 -8.19 -7.83
N SER A 187 -2.93 -7.00 -7.37
CA SER A 187 -2.83 -5.77 -8.16
C SER A 187 -1.37 -5.38 -8.44
N HIS A 188 -1.01 -5.39 -9.72
CA HIS A 188 0.24 -4.81 -10.22
C HIS A 188 0.38 -3.32 -9.86
N GLU A 189 -0.72 -2.57 -9.91
CA GLU A 189 -0.74 -1.14 -9.60
C GLU A 189 -0.37 -0.87 -8.14
N ALA A 190 -0.90 -1.66 -7.21
CA ALA A 190 -0.60 -1.53 -5.78
C ALA A 190 0.89 -1.83 -5.49
N TYR A 191 1.46 -2.80 -6.20
CA TYR A 191 2.88 -3.13 -6.08
C TYR A 191 3.77 -2.00 -6.63
N ILE A 192 3.45 -1.46 -7.82
CA ILE A 192 4.16 -0.32 -8.41
C ILE A 192 4.07 0.92 -7.53
N ALA A 193 2.91 1.18 -6.92
CA ALA A 193 2.77 2.29 -5.97
C ALA A 193 3.73 2.15 -4.77
N THR A 194 3.94 0.92 -4.28
CA THR A 194 4.90 0.65 -3.19
C THR A 194 6.34 0.90 -3.63
N ILE A 195 6.69 0.52 -4.86
CA ILE A 195 8.01 0.81 -5.46
C ILE A 195 8.20 2.32 -5.55
N ARG A 196 7.21 3.05 -6.09
CA ARG A 196 7.22 4.52 -6.20
C ARG A 196 7.42 5.18 -4.85
N SER A 197 6.67 4.81 -3.82
CA SER A 197 6.83 5.37 -2.46
C SER A 197 8.23 5.13 -1.90
N SER A 198 8.80 3.94 -2.11
CA SER A 198 10.16 3.62 -1.68
C SER A 198 11.20 4.50 -2.37
N ILE A 199 11.04 4.72 -3.69
CA ILE A 199 11.90 5.60 -4.49
C ILE A 199 11.80 7.05 -4.00
N GLN A 200 10.59 7.56 -3.72
CA GLN A 200 10.42 8.94 -3.25
C GLN A 200 11.00 9.16 -1.86
N VAL A 201 10.87 8.18 -0.94
CA VAL A 201 11.52 8.22 0.37
C VAL A 201 13.05 8.24 0.24
N ALA A 202 13.61 7.41 -0.64
CA ALA A 202 15.06 7.41 -0.89
C ALA A 202 15.52 8.76 -1.47
N ARG A 203 14.81 9.26 -2.49
CA ARG A 203 15.08 10.55 -3.14
C ARG A 203 15.03 11.71 -2.16
N ALA A 204 14.00 11.77 -1.30
CA ALA A 204 13.83 12.84 -0.32
C ALA A 204 14.96 12.87 0.72
N GLN A 205 15.67 11.76 0.91
CA GLN A 205 16.86 11.66 1.75
C GLN A 205 18.17 11.92 0.99
N GLY A 206 18.09 12.35 -0.27
CA GLY A 206 19.26 12.64 -1.10
C GLY A 206 19.95 11.41 -1.68
N ILE A 207 19.36 10.23 -1.59
CA ILE A 207 19.92 8.99 -2.16
C ILE A 207 19.86 9.05 -3.68
N GLN A 208 21.01 8.91 -4.33
CA GLN A 208 21.14 8.94 -5.80
C GLN A 208 21.42 7.57 -6.42
N THR A 209 21.75 6.58 -5.57
CA THR A 209 22.02 5.20 -5.97
C THR A 209 20.98 4.28 -5.34
N LEU A 210 20.20 3.60 -6.19
CA LEU A 210 19.22 2.60 -5.77
C LEU A 210 19.69 1.20 -6.15
N VAL A 211 19.45 0.24 -5.26
CA VAL A 211 19.69 -1.17 -5.45
C VAL A 211 18.35 -1.89 -5.59
N PHE A 212 17.97 -2.21 -6.81
CA PHE A 212 16.76 -2.96 -7.10
C PHE A 212 16.98 -4.45 -6.88
N THR A 213 16.03 -5.07 -6.20
CA THR A 213 16.10 -6.47 -5.79
C THR A 213 14.80 -7.18 -6.17
N THR A 214 14.89 -8.47 -6.44
CA THR A 214 13.75 -9.27 -6.90
C THR A 214 12.91 -9.85 -5.75
N GLY A 215 13.35 -9.63 -4.50
CA GLY A 215 12.66 -10.03 -3.27
C GLY A 215 13.65 -10.15 -2.11
N ARG A 216 13.16 -10.61 -0.94
CA ARG A 216 13.94 -10.67 0.31
C ARG A 216 15.29 -11.38 0.21
N ARG A 217 15.39 -12.46 -0.58
CA ARG A 217 16.64 -13.23 -0.72
C ARG A 217 17.71 -12.44 -1.48
N SER A 218 17.35 -11.83 -2.60
CA SER A 218 18.29 -11.01 -3.38
C SER A 218 18.62 -9.72 -2.66
N GLU A 219 17.67 -9.14 -1.92
CA GLU A 219 17.91 -7.98 -1.08
C GLU A 219 18.93 -8.25 0.02
N ARG A 220 18.78 -9.33 0.78
CA ARG A 220 19.77 -9.69 1.82
C ARG A 220 21.18 -9.83 1.23
N PHE A 221 21.30 -10.56 0.12
CA PHE A 221 22.59 -10.72 -0.56
C PHE A 221 23.16 -9.39 -1.07
N ALA A 222 22.30 -8.51 -1.59
CA ALA A 222 22.70 -7.18 -2.03
C ALA A 222 23.18 -6.31 -0.86
N MET A 223 22.50 -6.36 0.29
CA MET A 223 22.91 -5.63 1.49
C MET A 223 24.26 -6.10 2.03
N ASP A 224 24.52 -7.42 1.98
CA ASP A 224 25.82 -8.00 2.36
C ASP A 224 26.95 -7.56 1.41
N LEU A 225 26.66 -7.32 0.12
CA LEU A 225 27.63 -6.83 -0.86
C LEU A 225 27.85 -5.32 -0.81
N PHE A 226 26.79 -4.55 -0.57
CA PHE A 226 26.79 -3.09 -0.62
C PHE A 226 26.60 -2.48 0.77
N THR A 227 27.43 -2.89 1.73
CA THR A 227 27.35 -2.50 3.15
C THR A 227 27.50 -0.99 3.41
N GLY A 228 28.06 -0.24 2.46
CA GLY A 228 28.18 1.22 2.53
C GLY A 228 26.93 2.00 2.11
N LEU A 229 25.86 1.32 1.66
CA LEU A 229 24.61 1.96 1.26
C LEU A 229 23.58 1.94 2.40
N ALA A 230 22.76 2.98 2.46
CA ALA A 230 21.65 3.06 3.41
C ALA A 230 20.58 2.00 3.10
N GLU A 231 19.81 1.57 4.10
CA GLU A 231 18.77 0.56 3.91
C GLU A 231 17.72 0.99 2.88
N GLU A 232 17.45 2.30 2.80
CA GLU A 232 16.49 2.90 1.87
C GLU A 232 16.99 2.92 0.42
N SER A 233 18.29 2.67 0.19
CA SER A 233 18.79 2.41 -1.17
C SER A 233 18.25 1.12 -1.75
N PHE A 234 17.88 0.13 -0.93
CA PHE A 234 17.45 -1.18 -1.40
C PHE A 234 15.93 -1.19 -1.64
N ILE A 235 15.46 -1.57 -2.82
CA ILE A 235 14.03 -1.58 -3.12
C ILE A 235 13.66 -2.91 -3.77
N GLN A 236 12.68 -3.59 -3.19
CA GLN A 236 12.12 -4.82 -3.77
C GLN A 236 11.17 -4.47 -4.91
N THR A 237 11.59 -4.80 -6.13
CA THR A 237 10.86 -4.54 -7.38
C THR A 237 10.13 -5.78 -7.91
N GLY A 238 10.44 -6.96 -7.36
CA GLY A 238 9.77 -8.21 -7.73
C GLY A 238 10.03 -8.61 -9.18
N ASP A 239 8.97 -8.56 -10.00
CA ASP A 239 9.01 -8.79 -11.46
C ASP A 239 8.78 -7.50 -12.27
N PHE A 240 8.62 -6.35 -11.62
CA PHE A 240 8.26 -5.07 -12.24
C PHE A 240 9.49 -4.30 -12.74
N PHE A 241 10.32 -4.94 -13.56
CA PHE A 241 11.58 -4.40 -14.05
C PHE A 241 11.43 -3.03 -14.69
N LYS A 242 10.65 -2.96 -15.79
CA LYS A 242 10.49 -1.74 -16.57
C LYS A 242 9.87 -0.63 -15.75
N ALA A 243 8.77 -0.91 -15.07
CA ALA A 243 8.08 0.06 -14.24
C ALA A 243 9.01 0.64 -13.15
N SER A 244 9.84 -0.18 -12.51
CA SER A 244 10.76 0.31 -11.48
C SER A 244 11.82 1.25 -12.03
N ILE A 245 12.35 0.97 -13.23
CA ILE A 245 13.30 1.85 -13.90
C ILE A 245 12.61 3.15 -14.30
N ASP A 246 11.42 3.08 -14.92
CA ASP A 246 10.68 4.25 -15.34
C ASP A 246 10.39 5.19 -14.14
N GLU A 247 9.98 4.64 -12.99
CA GLU A 247 9.77 5.39 -11.75
C GLU A 247 11.06 6.02 -11.20
N ALA A 248 12.19 5.30 -11.24
CA ALA A 248 13.48 5.85 -10.79
C ALA A 248 13.98 6.97 -11.71
N CYS A 249 13.81 6.82 -13.03
CA CYS A 249 14.13 7.85 -14.01
C CYS A 249 13.28 9.10 -13.79
N GLN A 250 11.96 8.95 -13.61
CA GLN A 250 11.05 10.07 -13.29
C GLN A 250 11.43 10.76 -11.98
N ALA A 251 11.92 10.01 -10.99
CA ALA A 251 12.41 10.53 -9.72
C ALA A 251 13.79 11.22 -9.81
N GLY A 252 14.47 11.16 -10.96
CA GLY A 252 15.80 11.76 -11.16
C GLY A 252 16.94 11.00 -10.46
N ILE A 253 16.77 9.70 -10.24
CA ILE A 253 17.81 8.82 -9.69
C ILE A 253 18.92 8.65 -10.72
N LYS A 254 20.18 8.77 -10.29
CA LYS A 254 21.34 8.76 -11.20
C LYS A 254 21.91 7.37 -11.45
N THR A 255 21.84 6.50 -10.44
CA THR A 255 22.48 5.19 -10.51
C THR A 255 21.52 4.12 -10.02
N ILE A 256 21.36 3.07 -10.82
CA ILE A 256 20.56 1.90 -10.47
C ILE A 256 21.48 0.69 -10.55
N ILE A 257 21.55 -0.06 -9.46
CA ILE A 257 22.18 -1.37 -9.38
C ILE A 257 21.05 -2.39 -9.34
N PHE A 258 20.99 -3.32 -10.28
CA PHE A 258 19.96 -4.35 -10.28
C PHE A 258 20.53 -5.70 -9.87
N THR A 259 20.08 -6.20 -8.72
CA THR A 259 20.46 -7.51 -8.18
C THR A 259 19.39 -8.56 -8.51
N VAL A 260 19.75 -9.46 -9.41
CA VAL A 260 18.79 -10.39 -10.01
C VAL A 260 19.39 -11.79 -10.11
N PHE A 261 18.50 -12.78 -10.13
CA PHE A 261 18.89 -14.12 -10.55
C PHE A 261 19.15 -14.14 -12.05
N PHE A 262 20.10 -14.97 -12.47
CA PHE A 262 20.52 -15.13 -13.86
C PHE A 262 19.36 -15.23 -14.87
N GLY A 263 18.37 -16.08 -14.61
CA GLY A 263 17.22 -16.23 -15.52
C GLY A 263 16.38 -14.95 -15.67
N LYS A 264 16.28 -14.12 -14.63
CA LYS A 264 15.63 -12.80 -14.73
C LYS A 264 16.52 -11.80 -15.49
N ALA A 265 17.84 -11.84 -15.29
CA ALA A 265 18.80 -11.01 -16.02
C ALA A 265 18.67 -11.22 -17.54
N CYS A 266 18.66 -12.48 -17.99
CA CYS A 266 18.51 -12.80 -19.40
C CYS A 266 17.16 -12.30 -19.95
N LYS A 267 16.06 -12.40 -19.20
CA LYS A 267 14.75 -11.85 -19.62
C LYS A 267 14.78 -10.33 -19.75
N MET A 268 15.42 -9.64 -18.81
CA MET A 268 15.58 -8.19 -18.88
C MET A 268 16.39 -7.79 -20.12
N ALA A 269 17.48 -8.52 -20.41
CA ALA A 269 18.29 -8.31 -21.62
C ALA A 269 17.51 -8.56 -22.92
N MET A 270 16.53 -9.48 -22.91
CA MET A 270 15.63 -9.72 -24.04
C MET A 270 14.54 -8.63 -24.18
N GLY A 271 14.48 -7.64 -23.28
CA GLY A 271 13.48 -6.57 -23.31
C GLY A 271 12.12 -6.95 -22.71
N PHE A 272 12.03 -8.04 -21.94
CA PHE A 272 10.78 -8.35 -21.24
C PHE A 272 10.49 -7.32 -20.14
N GLU A 273 9.32 -6.70 -20.20
CA GLU A 273 8.87 -5.72 -19.19
C GLU A 273 8.61 -6.38 -17.82
N HIS A 274 8.23 -7.66 -17.82
CA HIS A 274 7.94 -8.48 -16.65
C HIS A 274 8.68 -9.82 -16.68
N THR A 275 9.34 -10.19 -15.58
CA THR A 275 10.27 -11.34 -15.55
C THR A 275 9.70 -12.68 -15.05
N HIS A 276 8.37 -12.79 -14.87
CA HIS A 276 7.72 -13.98 -14.30
C HIS A 276 8.01 -15.28 -15.10
N ALA A 277 8.05 -16.43 -14.41
CA ALA A 277 8.59 -17.70 -14.91
C ALA A 277 7.81 -18.36 -16.07
N ALA A 278 6.50 -18.11 -16.19
CA ALA A 278 5.59 -18.85 -17.08
C ALA A 278 5.81 -18.67 -18.61
N LYS A 279 6.89 -18.02 -19.05
CA LYS A 279 7.14 -17.69 -20.47
C LYS A 279 8.51 -18.14 -21.01
N SER A 280 9.26 -19.03 -20.34
CA SER A 280 10.73 -19.03 -20.51
C SER A 280 11.45 -20.36 -20.77
N GLU A 281 10.99 -21.16 -21.73
CA GLU A 281 11.90 -22.12 -22.40
C GLU A 281 12.95 -21.41 -23.28
N LEU A 282 12.71 -20.15 -23.66
CA LEU A 282 13.52 -19.39 -24.63
C LEU A 282 14.82 -18.77 -24.06
N THR A 283 15.07 -18.87 -22.75
CA THR A 283 16.13 -18.06 -22.12
C THR A 283 17.55 -18.56 -22.41
N VAL A 284 17.79 -19.87 -22.41
CA VAL A 284 19.13 -20.45 -22.59
C VAL A 284 19.59 -20.39 -24.04
N LYS A 285 18.71 -20.68 -25.02
CA LYS A 285 19.05 -20.63 -26.45
C LYS A 285 19.49 -19.23 -26.91
N THR A 286 18.78 -18.19 -26.48
CA THR A 286 19.14 -16.82 -26.83
C THR A 286 20.44 -16.40 -26.14
N LEU A 287 20.68 -16.83 -24.89
CA LEU A 287 21.98 -16.61 -24.26
C LEU A 287 23.10 -17.27 -25.08
N GLY A 288 22.92 -18.52 -25.52
CA GLY A 288 23.89 -19.21 -26.36
C GLY A 288 24.19 -18.45 -27.67
N SER A 289 23.16 -17.86 -28.29
CA SER A 289 23.33 -16.98 -29.46
C SER A 289 24.20 -15.76 -29.14
N TRP A 290 23.92 -15.04 -28.05
CA TRP A 290 24.72 -13.88 -27.67
C TRP A 290 26.14 -14.27 -27.24
N ALA A 291 26.30 -15.41 -26.58
CA ALA A 291 27.59 -15.92 -26.16
C ALA A 291 28.50 -16.21 -27.37
N LYS A 292 27.94 -16.74 -28.47
CA LYS A 292 28.68 -17.00 -29.72
C LYS A 292 29.29 -15.75 -30.36
N GLU A 293 28.72 -14.57 -30.08
CA GLU A 293 29.22 -13.29 -30.60
C GLU A 293 30.45 -12.78 -29.80
N ILE A 294 30.66 -13.27 -28.58
CA ILE A 294 31.67 -12.74 -27.64
C ILE A 294 32.73 -13.78 -27.28
N ILE A 295 32.33 -15.04 -27.14
CA ILE A 295 33.16 -16.15 -26.66
C ILE A 295 33.58 -17.01 -27.85
N HIS A 296 34.88 -17.18 -28.02
CA HIS A 296 35.46 -18.00 -29.10
C HIS A 296 35.82 -19.43 -28.67
N ASP A 297 35.58 -19.82 -27.41
CA ASP A 297 35.84 -21.17 -26.91
C ASP A 297 34.61 -22.09 -27.14
N PRO A 298 34.70 -23.10 -28.02
CA PRO A 298 33.59 -24.00 -28.34
C PRO A 298 33.09 -24.79 -27.13
N LYS A 299 33.98 -25.13 -26.18
CA LYS A 299 33.60 -25.93 -25.00
C LYS A 299 32.66 -25.16 -24.09
N ILE A 300 32.90 -23.86 -23.91
CA ILE A 300 32.04 -22.99 -23.09
C ILE A 300 30.67 -22.83 -23.75
N LEU A 301 30.64 -22.66 -25.08
CA LEU A 301 29.41 -22.53 -25.85
C LEU A 301 28.56 -23.80 -25.79
N ASP A 302 29.17 -24.98 -25.92
CA ASP A 302 28.47 -26.27 -25.78
C ASP A 302 27.90 -26.44 -24.36
N CYS A 303 28.65 -26.05 -23.32
CA CYS A 303 28.15 -26.08 -21.95
C CYS A 303 26.94 -25.15 -21.74
N ILE A 304 26.92 -23.97 -22.36
CA ILE A 304 25.78 -23.04 -22.28
C ILE A 304 24.56 -23.64 -22.98
N ASP A 305 24.72 -24.16 -24.20
CA ASP A 305 23.62 -24.70 -25.01
C ASP A 305 22.99 -25.95 -24.36
N GLN A 306 23.76 -26.72 -23.58
CA GLN A 306 23.30 -27.92 -22.86
C GLN A 306 22.82 -27.65 -21.42
N ALA A 307 22.88 -26.40 -20.94
CA ALA A 307 22.50 -26.08 -19.58
C ALA A 307 21.00 -26.34 -19.31
N ASN A 308 20.70 -27.02 -18.20
CA ASN A 308 19.35 -27.39 -17.76
C ASN A 308 19.00 -26.73 -16.43
N THR A 309 18.99 -25.40 -16.40
CA THR A 309 18.56 -24.61 -15.23
C THR A 309 17.06 -24.47 -15.13
#